data_AF-A0A6V7RPJ8-F1
#
_entry.id   AF-A0A6V7RPJ8-F1
#
_cell.length_a   1.000
_cell.length_b   1.000
_cell.length_c   1.000
_cell.angle_alpha   90.00
_cell.angle_beta   90.00
_cell.angle_gamma   90.00
#
_symmetry.space_group_name_H-M   'P 1'
#
loop_
_entity.id
_entity.type
_entity.pdbx_description
1 polymer ?
#
loop_
_entity_poly.entity_id
_entity_poly.type
_entity_poly.pdbx_seq_one_letter_code
_entity_poly.pdbx_strand_id
1 'polypeptide(L)'
;MNKICLTILGLALVILGGCSGGEETGLEDKSLGLSSHDPTVSKEEAESADIKFYSSMTVFDFESSDEVTLTHNGNEFPGTYTLEDTDLNIEVEDGDSSLKILFTDFEGTPDEYYSYTGTVAAEESELSDQDSTQLTLAHQNFESFMTYIFLEEN
;
A
#
# COMPACT_ATOMS: atom_id res chain seq x y z
N MET A 1 -48.84 48.37 -23.37
CA MET A 1 -47.61 48.48 -22.55
C MET A 1 -47.10 47.06 -22.30
N ASN A 2 -46.03 46.70 -23.00
CA ASN A 2 -45.50 45.34 -23.07
C ASN A 2 -44.80 44.96 -21.75
N LYS A 3 -45.10 43.77 -21.23
CA LYS A 3 -44.34 43.16 -20.13
C LYS A 3 -43.24 42.30 -20.76
N ILE A 4 -42.01 42.81 -20.75
CA ILE A 4 -40.83 42.07 -21.17
C ILE A 4 -40.42 41.17 -20.01
N CYS A 5 -40.62 39.85 -20.17
CA CYS A 5 -40.01 38.84 -19.32
C CYS A 5 -38.53 38.73 -19.69
N LEU A 6 -37.65 39.20 -18.80
CA LEU A 6 -36.21 39.01 -18.90
C LEU A 6 -35.85 37.72 -18.14
N THR A 7 -35.81 36.61 -18.86
CA THR A 7 -35.24 35.36 -18.38
C THR A 7 -33.73 35.47 -18.51
N ILE A 8 -33.03 35.70 -17.40
CA ILE A 8 -31.57 35.70 -17.35
C ILE A 8 -31.12 34.24 -17.34
N LEU A 9 -30.59 33.80 -18.48
CA LEU A 9 -29.98 32.50 -18.69
C LEU A 9 -28.62 32.50 -17.96
N GLY A 10 -28.60 31.99 -16.73
CA GLY A 10 -27.36 31.74 -15.98
C GLY A 10 -26.62 30.57 -16.62
N LEU A 11 -25.61 30.86 -17.43
CA LEU A 11 -24.65 29.87 -17.91
C LEU A 11 -23.73 29.52 -16.73
N ALA A 12 -24.06 28.44 -16.03
CA ALA A 12 -23.16 27.84 -15.06
C ALA A 12 -21.94 27.28 -15.81
N LEU A 13 -20.81 27.96 -15.66
CA LEU A 13 -19.49 27.42 -15.97
C LEU A 13 -19.24 26.27 -14.99
N VAL A 14 -19.59 25.05 -15.40
CA VAL A 14 -19.06 23.84 -14.77
C VAL A 14 -17.62 23.73 -15.24
N ILE A 15 -16.73 24.36 -14.50
CA ILE A 15 -15.31 24.03 -14.56
C ILE A 15 -15.23 22.66 -13.90
N LEU A 16 -15.35 21.60 -14.70
CA LEU A 16 -14.76 20.31 -14.35
C LEU A 16 -13.25 20.53 -14.34
N GLY A 17 -12.75 21.17 -13.29
CA GLY A 17 -11.39 20.92 -12.86
C GLY A 17 -11.38 19.44 -12.56
N GLY A 18 -10.72 18.66 -13.42
CA GLY A 18 -10.53 17.24 -13.21
C GLY A 18 -10.05 17.07 -11.78
N CYS A 19 -10.84 16.37 -10.98
CA CYS A 19 -10.33 15.73 -9.80
C CYS A 19 -9.12 14.94 -10.27
N SER A 20 -7.92 15.39 -9.92
CA SER A 20 -6.85 14.48 -9.54
C SER A 20 -7.39 13.72 -8.34
N GLY A 21 -8.34 12.82 -8.59
CA GLY A 21 -8.91 11.94 -7.60
C GLY A 21 -7.88 10.84 -7.44
N GLY A 22 -6.91 11.07 -6.57
CA GLY A 22 -6.48 9.97 -5.74
C GLY A 22 -7.74 9.54 -5.01
N GLU A 23 -8.27 8.38 -5.37
CA GLU A 23 -9.30 7.75 -4.56
C GLU A 23 -8.66 7.56 -3.18
N GLU A 24 -9.35 7.95 -2.10
CA GLU A 24 -8.81 7.76 -0.76
C GLU A 24 -8.64 6.26 -0.56
N THR A 25 -7.39 5.80 -0.58
CA THR A 25 -7.01 4.40 -0.47
C THR A 25 -7.22 3.92 0.97
N GLY A 26 -7.26 4.86 1.92
CA GLY A 26 -7.33 4.58 3.35
C GLY A 26 -6.04 3.99 3.92
N LEU A 27 -4.98 3.96 3.10
CA LEU A 27 -3.63 3.59 3.49
C LEU A 27 -2.77 4.80 3.82
N GLU A 28 -3.22 6.01 3.48
CA GLU A 28 -2.43 7.23 3.74
C GLU A 28 -2.11 7.36 5.24
N ASP A 29 -0.87 7.76 5.53
CA ASP A 29 -0.32 7.90 6.89
C ASP A 29 -0.25 6.58 7.69
N LYS A 30 -0.31 5.41 7.04
CA LYS A 30 -0.13 4.10 7.68
C LYS A 30 1.27 3.53 7.50
N SER A 31 1.75 2.85 8.53
CA SER A 31 2.94 1.99 8.46
C SER A 31 2.53 0.54 8.70
N LEU A 32 2.75 -0.32 7.70
CA LEU A 32 2.34 -1.72 7.72
C LEU A 32 3.55 -2.64 7.69
N GLY A 33 3.78 -3.37 8.77
CA GLY A 33 4.77 -4.43 8.86
C GLY A 33 4.26 -5.73 8.25
N LEU A 34 5.08 -6.39 7.45
CA LEU A 34 4.74 -7.62 6.76
C LEU A 34 5.18 -8.87 7.55
N SER A 35 4.29 -9.85 7.66
CA SER A 35 4.59 -11.17 8.22
C SER A 35 4.03 -12.28 7.33
N SER A 36 4.84 -13.29 7.01
CA SER A 36 4.39 -14.54 6.35
C SER A 36 3.91 -15.60 7.34
N HIS A 37 4.25 -15.43 8.62
CA HIS A 37 3.71 -16.26 9.67
C HIS A 37 2.37 -15.66 10.06
N ASP A 38 1.30 -16.46 10.01
CA ASP A 38 0.13 -16.29 10.86
C ASP A 38 0.59 -16.76 12.23
N PRO A 39 1.05 -15.87 13.13
CA PRO A 39 1.19 -16.29 14.50
C PRO A 39 -0.22 -16.66 14.89
N THR A 40 -0.53 -17.95 14.98
CA THR A 40 -1.74 -18.39 15.67
C THR A 40 -1.52 -18.11 17.16
N VAL A 41 -1.29 -16.84 17.51
CA VAL A 41 -1.23 -16.31 18.87
C VAL A 41 -2.62 -16.54 19.40
N SER A 42 -2.68 -17.17 20.56
CA SER A 42 -3.95 -17.27 21.25
C SER A 42 -4.47 -15.85 21.49
N LYS A 43 -5.80 -15.67 21.49
CA LYS A 43 -6.45 -14.37 21.75
C LYS A 43 -5.86 -13.67 23.00
N GLU A 44 -5.45 -14.44 24.00
CA GLU A 44 -4.85 -13.96 25.25
C GLU A 44 -3.40 -13.44 25.09
N GLU A 45 -2.59 -14.04 24.21
CA GLU A 45 -1.22 -13.56 23.90
C GLU A 45 -1.26 -12.30 23.03
N ALA A 46 -2.23 -12.23 22.14
CA ALA A 46 -2.36 -11.16 21.18
C ALA A 46 -2.97 -9.88 21.79
N GLU A 47 -3.85 -9.99 22.80
CA GLU A 47 -4.31 -8.85 23.62
C GLU A 47 -3.20 -8.18 24.46
N SER A 48 -2.03 -8.83 24.61
CA SER A 48 -0.88 -8.31 25.38
C SER A 48 0.36 -8.03 24.53
N ALA A 49 0.31 -8.27 23.23
CA ALA A 49 1.45 -8.09 22.34
C ALA A 49 1.49 -6.65 21.81
N ASP A 50 2.38 -5.83 22.38
CA ASP A 50 2.82 -4.59 21.74
C ASP A 50 3.53 -4.96 20.42
N ILE A 51 2.87 -4.79 19.28
CA ILE A 51 3.49 -4.98 17.97
C ILE A 51 4.46 -3.82 17.76
N LYS A 52 5.74 -4.16 17.63
CA LYS A 52 6.80 -3.21 17.31
C LYS A 52 7.58 -3.69 16.12
N PHE A 53 7.80 -2.81 15.15
CA PHE A 53 8.63 -3.10 14.02
C PHE A 53 10.08 -3.20 14.45
N TYR A 54 10.73 -4.26 14.00
CA TYR A 54 12.15 -4.52 14.23
C TYR A 54 12.89 -4.43 12.90
N SER A 55 14.18 -4.13 12.95
CA SER A 55 14.96 -3.76 11.76
C SER A 55 14.95 -4.78 10.63
N SER A 56 14.71 -6.07 10.91
CA SER A 56 14.65 -7.12 9.89
C SER A 56 13.24 -7.41 9.37
N MET A 57 12.22 -6.73 9.91
CA MET A 57 10.86 -6.79 9.39
C MET A 57 10.80 -5.95 8.11
N THR A 58 10.08 -6.45 7.10
CA THR A 58 9.73 -5.62 5.96
C THR A 58 8.56 -4.74 6.36
N VAL A 59 8.68 -3.43 6.16
CA VAL A 59 7.64 -2.44 6.49
C VAL A 59 7.34 -1.61 5.25
N PHE A 60 6.07 -1.31 5.03
CA PHE A 60 5.59 -0.37 4.03
C PHE A 60 5.04 0.87 4.74
N ASP A 61 5.70 2.00 4.53
CA ASP A 61 5.28 3.30 5.04
C ASP A 61 4.55 4.06 3.93
N PHE A 62 3.22 4.16 4.02
CA PHE A 62 2.37 4.85 3.05
C PHE A 62 2.31 6.34 3.40
N GLU A 63 3.29 7.09 2.90
CA GLU A 63 3.54 8.48 3.29
C GLU A 63 2.46 9.45 2.80
N SER A 64 1.83 9.16 1.67
CA SER A 64 0.77 9.96 1.07
C SER A 64 -0.15 9.08 0.20
N SER A 65 -0.98 9.67 -0.67
CA SER A 65 -1.97 8.95 -1.49
C SER A 65 -1.38 8.01 -2.54
N ASP A 66 -0.13 8.23 -2.92
CA ASP A 66 0.55 7.52 -4.01
C ASP A 66 2.02 7.23 -3.72
N GLU A 67 2.53 7.66 -2.56
CA GLU A 67 3.92 7.46 -2.14
C GLU A 67 4.02 6.36 -1.08
N VAL A 68 5.00 5.48 -1.24
CA VAL A 68 5.31 4.42 -0.27
C VAL A 68 6.82 4.28 -0.12
N THR A 69 7.27 4.02 1.10
CA THR A 69 8.66 3.63 1.37
C THR A 69 8.67 2.18 1.87
N LEU A 70 9.42 1.31 1.18
CA LEU A 70 9.71 -0.04 1.66
C LEU A 70 10.96 0.02 2.55
N THR A 71 10.82 -0.35 3.81
CA THR A 71 11.94 -0.54 4.73
C THR A 71 12.25 -2.02 4.87
N HIS A 72 13.49 -2.44 4.56
CA HIS A 72 13.94 -3.82 4.76
C HIS A 72 15.39 -3.89 5.23
N ASN A 73 15.63 -4.61 6.33
CA ASN A 73 16.94 -4.71 6.98
C ASN A 73 17.57 -3.34 7.32
N GLY A 74 16.73 -2.34 7.61
CA GLY A 74 17.14 -0.97 7.89
C GLY A 74 17.56 -0.15 6.67
N ASN A 75 17.34 -0.65 5.45
CA ASN A 75 17.43 0.13 4.22
C ASN A 75 16.04 0.61 3.83
N GLU A 76 15.96 1.84 3.31
CA GLU A 76 14.72 2.47 2.85
C GLU A 76 14.76 2.56 1.32
N PHE A 77 13.66 2.17 0.68
CA PHE A 77 13.47 2.20 -0.76
C PHE A 77 12.20 2.97 -1.06
N PRO A 78 12.31 4.25 -1.49
CA PRO A 78 11.15 5.05 -1.84
C PRO A 78 10.52 4.54 -3.13
N GLY A 79 9.24 4.82 -3.30
CA GLY A 79 8.47 4.35 -4.43
C GLY A 79 7.05 4.87 -4.44
N THR A 80 6.22 4.20 -5.23
CA THR A 80 4.81 4.50 -5.37
C THR A 80 3.95 3.28 -5.15
N TYR A 81 2.69 3.53 -4.82
CA TYR A 81 1.69 2.47 -4.74
C TYR A 81 0.40 2.88 -5.44
N THR A 82 -0.36 1.87 -5.87
CA THR A 82 -1.76 2.03 -6.28
C THR A 82 -2.59 0.93 -5.62
N LEU A 83 -3.79 1.29 -5.20
CA LEU A 83 -4.79 0.35 -4.71
C LEU A 83 -6.03 0.47 -5.59
N GLU A 84 -6.26 -0.54 -6.43
CA GLU A 84 -7.44 -0.63 -7.29
C GLU A 84 -8.26 -1.86 -6.88
N ASP A 85 -9.52 -1.65 -6.47
CA ASP A 85 -10.35 -2.70 -5.85
C ASP A 85 -9.66 -3.38 -4.64
N THR A 86 -9.05 -4.55 -4.86
CA THR A 86 -8.30 -5.33 -3.86
C THR A 86 -6.87 -5.63 -4.30
N ASP A 87 -6.41 -4.97 -5.36
CA ASP A 87 -5.10 -5.19 -5.94
C ASP A 87 -4.18 -4.03 -5.53
N LEU A 88 -3.27 -4.32 -4.60
CA LEU A 88 -2.25 -3.39 -4.12
C LEU A 88 -0.97 -3.61 -4.92
N ASN A 89 -0.65 -2.63 -5.76
CA ASN A 89 0.60 -2.59 -6.53
C ASN A 89 1.58 -1.66 -5.81
N ILE A 90 2.81 -2.13 -5.62
CA ILE A 90 3.91 -1.36 -5.02
C ILE A 90 5.10 -1.43 -5.96
N GLU A 91 5.67 -0.29 -6.30
CA GLU A 91 6.91 -0.17 -7.06
C GLU A 91 7.90 0.68 -6.27
N VAL A 92 9.05 0.12 -5.92
CA VAL A 92 10.12 0.82 -5.18
C VAL A 92 11.44 0.78 -5.93
N GLU A 93 12.26 1.81 -5.72
CA GLU A 93 13.48 2.04 -6.50
C GLU A 93 14.73 2.12 -5.61
N ASP A 94 15.87 1.65 -6.16
CA ASP A 94 17.22 1.85 -5.63
C ASP A 94 18.18 2.16 -6.78
N GLY A 95 18.37 3.45 -7.06
CA GLY A 95 19.18 3.91 -8.19
C GLY A 95 18.54 3.55 -9.53
N ASP A 96 19.22 2.71 -10.31
CA ASP A 96 18.69 2.22 -11.60
C ASP A 96 17.87 0.92 -11.44
N SER A 97 17.81 0.33 -10.23
CA SER A 97 17.05 -0.90 -9.96
C SER A 97 15.65 -0.58 -9.44
N SER A 98 14.64 -1.32 -9.90
CA SER A 98 13.29 -1.28 -9.33
C SER A 98 12.75 -2.66 -8.98
N LEU A 99 11.91 -2.71 -7.95
CA LEU A 99 11.20 -3.89 -7.48
C LEU A 99 9.70 -3.58 -7.53
N LYS A 100 8.96 -4.40 -8.25
CA LYS A 100 7.50 -4.36 -8.26
C LYS A 100 6.92 -5.53 -7.49
N ILE A 101 5.85 -5.29 -6.76
CA ILE A 101 5.13 -6.30 -5.98
C ILE A 101 3.64 -6.05 -6.16
N LEU A 102 2.91 -7.08 -6.58
CA LEU A 102 1.45 -7.07 -6.58
C LEU A 102 0.95 -7.99 -5.48
N PHE A 103 0.14 -7.43 -4.59
CA PHE A 103 -0.71 -8.19 -3.68
C PHE A 103 -2.14 -8.21 -4.22
N THR A 104 -2.68 -9.40 -4.47
CA THR A 104 -4.10 -9.60 -4.77
C THR A 104 -4.85 -9.95 -3.50
N ASP A 105 -6.17 -9.79 -3.54
CA ASP A 105 -7.05 -10.00 -2.38
C ASP A 105 -6.58 -9.20 -1.15
N PHE A 106 -6.04 -7.99 -1.39
CA PHE A 106 -5.65 -7.06 -0.34
C PHE A 106 -6.89 -6.47 0.32
N GLU A 107 -7.22 -6.95 1.52
CA GLU A 107 -8.41 -6.53 2.24
C GLU A 107 -8.16 -6.38 3.74
N GLY A 108 -8.89 -5.43 4.34
CA GLY A 108 -8.91 -5.25 5.78
C GLY A 108 -9.61 -6.43 6.45
N THR A 109 -9.07 -6.91 7.56
CA THR A 109 -9.61 -8.07 8.27
C THR A 109 -10.40 -7.64 9.50
N PRO A 110 -11.47 -8.36 9.89
CA PRO A 110 -12.17 -8.14 11.16
C PRO A 110 -11.38 -8.64 12.37
N ASP A 111 -10.20 -9.25 12.15
CA ASP A 111 -9.31 -9.67 13.22
C ASP A 111 -8.78 -8.45 14.00
N GLU A 112 -8.63 -8.58 15.31
CA GLU A 112 -8.14 -7.49 16.17
C GLU A 112 -6.61 -7.36 16.13
N TYR A 113 -5.90 -8.31 15.50
CA TYR A 113 -4.45 -8.43 15.52
C TYR A 113 -3.77 -8.13 14.18
N TYR A 114 -4.54 -8.22 13.10
CA TYR A 114 -4.07 -8.03 11.74
C TYR A 114 -4.84 -6.86 11.14
N SER A 115 -4.15 -5.95 10.46
CA SER A 115 -4.83 -4.83 9.79
C SER A 115 -5.35 -5.26 8.43
N TYR A 116 -4.52 -5.97 7.66
CA TYR A 116 -4.85 -6.44 6.32
C TYR A 116 -4.23 -7.81 6.04
N THR A 117 -4.76 -8.48 5.02
CA THR A 117 -4.12 -9.64 4.38
C THR A 117 -3.95 -9.36 2.90
N GLY A 118 -2.94 -9.95 2.27
CA GLY A 118 -2.78 -9.88 0.81
C GLY A 118 -1.91 -11.02 0.29
N THR A 119 -2.17 -11.49 -0.92
CA THR A 119 -1.45 -12.62 -1.53
C THR A 119 -0.55 -12.15 -2.64
N VAL A 120 0.74 -12.49 -2.60
CA VAL A 120 1.69 -12.10 -3.65
C VAL A 120 1.33 -12.79 -4.97
N ALA A 121 1.07 -12.00 -6.02
CA ALA A 121 0.86 -12.52 -7.35
C ALA A 121 2.18 -13.04 -7.95
N ALA A 122 2.17 -14.26 -8.46
CA ALA A 122 3.40 -14.93 -8.90
C ALA A 122 4.05 -14.33 -10.15
N GLU A 123 3.27 -13.63 -10.97
CA GLU A 123 3.71 -13.16 -12.29
C GLU A 123 4.12 -11.69 -12.33
N GLU A 124 3.84 -10.92 -11.27
CA GLU A 124 4.02 -9.47 -11.25
C GLU A 124 5.08 -9.00 -10.23
N SER A 125 5.67 -9.93 -9.46
CA SER A 125 6.88 -9.63 -8.68
C SER A 125 8.11 -9.72 -9.57
N GLU A 126 8.63 -8.56 -9.96
CA GLU A 126 9.80 -8.46 -10.84
C GLU A 126 10.86 -7.51 -10.27
N LEU A 127 12.12 -7.87 -10.52
CA LEU A 127 13.29 -7.03 -10.27
C LEU A 127 13.89 -6.66 -11.63
N SER A 128 13.93 -5.36 -11.94
CA SER A 128 14.25 -4.87 -13.29
C SER A 128 15.75 -4.79 -13.59
N ASP A 129 16.61 -4.58 -12.58
CA ASP A 129 18.07 -4.59 -12.71
C ASP A 129 18.76 -5.25 -11.49
N GLN A 130 19.81 -6.05 -11.74
CA GLN A 130 20.47 -6.90 -10.72
C GLN A 130 21.59 -6.19 -9.93
N ASP A 131 21.83 -4.90 -10.17
CA ASP A 131 22.99 -4.21 -9.62
C ASP A 131 22.81 -3.80 -8.13
N SER A 132 21.57 -3.71 -7.61
CA SER A 132 21.32 -3.53 -6.17
C SER A 132 21.22 -4.85 -5.40
N THR A 133 22.23 -5.12 -4.57
CA THR A 133 22.20 -6.27 -3.65
C THR A 133 21.08 -6.16 -2.60
N GLN A 134 20.66 -4.95 -2.19
CA GLN A 134 19.70 -4.79 -1.10
C GLN A 134 18.26 -4.96 -1.58
N LEU A 135 17.91 -4.40 -2.73
CA LEU A 135 16.59 -4.59 -3.35
C LEU A 135 16.39 -6.05 -3.78
N THR A 136 17.47 -6.70 -4.26
CA THR A 136 17.47 -8.15 -4.53
C THR A 136 17.16 -8.97 -3.28
N LEU A 137 17.72 -8.61 -2.12
CA LEU A 137 17.44 -9.29 -0.85
C LEU A 137 16.00 -9.07 -0.39
N ALA A 138 15.47 -7.84 -0.55
CA ALA A 138 14.07 -7.55 -0.26
C ALA A 138 13.15 -8.42 -1.12
N HIS A 139 13.38 -8.46 -2.45
CA HIS A 139 12.63 -9.29 -3.39
C HIS A 139 12.61 -10.77 -3.00
N GLN A 140 13.74 -11.33 -2.56
CA GLN A 140 13.84 -12.74 -2.15
C GLN A 140 12.97 -13.12 -0.93
N ASN A 141 12.46 -12.14 -0.15
CA ASN A 141 11.55 -12.42 0.96
C ASN A 141 10.08 -12.57 0.52
N PHE A 142 9.77 -12.27 -0.74
CA PHE A 142 8.44 -12.42 -1.30
C PHE A 142 8.33 -13.76 -2.02
N GLU A 143 7.52 -14.66 -1.47
CA GLU A 143 7.20 -15.93 -2.09
C GLU A 143 5.90 -15.80 -2.88
N SER A 144 5.96 -16.14 -4.16
CA SER A 144 4.79 -16.17 -5.04
C SER A 144 3.66 -17.05 -4.48
N PHE A 145 2.42 -16.58 -4.59
CA PHE A 145 1.21 -17.22 -4.06
C PHE A 145 1.15 -17.37 -2.53
N MET A 146 2.08 -16.76 -1.79
CA MET A 146 2.01 -16.71 -0.34
C MET A 146 1.09 -15.56 0.09
N THR A 147 0.19 -15.85 1.02
CA THR A 147 -0.58 -14.83 1.74
C THR A 147 0.27 -14.28 2.88
N TYR A 148 0.38 -12.96 2.91
CA TYR A 148 1.03 -12.21 3.97
C TYR A 148 -0.01 -11.46 4.80
N ILE A 149 0.37 -11.22 6.04
CA ILE A 149 -0.37 -10.45 7.02
C ILE A 149 0.33 -9.10 7.17
N PHE A 150 -0.46 -8.04 7.17
CA PHE A 150 -0.03 -6.67 7.40
C PHE A 150 -0.44 -6.24 8.81
N LEU A 151 0.54 -5.77 9.58
CA LEU A 151 0.42 -5.39 10.97
C LEU A 151 0.65 -3.89 11.12
N GLU A 152 -0.19 -3.20 11.89
CA GLU A 152 0.12 -1.84 12.39
C GLU A 152 0.84 -1.94 13.74
N GLU A 153 1.64 -0.92 14.11
CA GLU A 153 2.20 -0.84 15.47
C GLU A 153 1.13 -0.42 16.48
N ASN A 154 1.28 -0.90 17.72
CA ASN A 154 0.35 -0.68 18.84
C ASN A 154 1.03 0.01 20.03
#